data_AF-A0A354TFV0-F1
#
_entry.id   AF-A0A354TFV0-F1
#
_cell.length_a   1.000
_cell.length_b   1.000
_cell.length_c   1.000
_cell.angle_alpha   90.00
_cell.angle_beta   90.00
_cell.angle_gamma   90.00
#
_symmetry.space_group_name_H-M   'P 1'
#
loop_
_entity.id
_entity.type
_entity.pdbx_description
1 polymer ?
#
loop_
_entity_poly.entity_id
_entity_poly.type
_entity_poly.pdbx_seq_one_letter_code
_entity_poly.pdbx_strand_id
1 'polypeptide(L)'
;MHSEYLILILEDFFFATPVDEERVLDACRQLHRIGGKYLALDQFGDTGDLVPGTDFRVSGGDDNLHAGLNLSLWRTDFLREIAQPGKNIWRAESALRARNRAHEPGIYYMQTGTTPIFTYCESVRGVFWKQHALDFLASHGLRPNLRRRPCPDQSDSKLARMCRSMHKRRMKIASWLRTQMVMRGIGSRVQPLRQAG
;
A
#
# COMPACT_ATOMS: atom_id res chain seq x y z
N MET A 1 -26.82 -10.13 10.13
CA MET A 1 -25.82 -9.06 10.25
C MET A 1 -25.32 -8.74 8.86
N HIS A 2 -25.42 -7.49 8.41
CA HIS A 2 -24.82 -7.11 7.13
C HIS A 2 -23.30 -7.05 7.31
N SER A 3 -22.55 -7.74 6.45
CA SER A 3 -21.09 -7.68 6.45
C SER A 3 -20.65 -6.36 5.84
N GLU A 4 -19.97 -5.51 6.62
CA GLU A 4 -19.45 -4.23 6.17
C GLU A 4 -18.12 -4.39 5.44
N TYR A 5 -17.95 -3.68 4.33
CA TYR A 5 -16.71 -3.64 3.55
C TYR A 5 -16.07 -2.25 3.60
N LEU A 6 -14.74 -2.23 3.65
CA LEU A 6 -13.92 -1.02 3.72
C LEU A 6 -12.90 -1.02 2.59
N ILE A 7 -12.71 0.15 1.98
CA ILE A 7 -11.61 0.40 1.06
C ILE A 7 -10.48 1.01 1.86
N LEU A 8 -9.30 0.40 1.75
CA LEU A 8 -8.07 0.92 2.32
C LEU A 8 -7.17 1.42 1.18
N ILE A 9 -6.78 2.69 1.28
CA ILE A 9 -5.86 3.36 0.37
C ILE A 9 -4.76 3.98 1.23
N LEU A 10 -3.51 3.57 1.03
CA LEU A 10 -2.36 4.14 1.74
C LEU A 10 -1.81 5.36 0.98
N GLU A 11 -1.32 6.38 1.70
CA GLU A 11 -1.02 7.74 1.19
C GLU A 11 0.15 7.86 0.18
N ASP A 12 0.71 6.76 -0.32
CA ASP A 12 1.88 6.82 -1.21
C ASP A 12 1.51 7.03 -2.70
N PHE A 13 0.24 7.35 -3.01
CA PHE A 13 -0.28 7.46 -4.39
C PHE A 13 -0.99 8.78 -4.67
N PHE A 14 -0.90 9.26 -5.91
CA PHE A 14 -1.81 10.28 -6.45
C PHE A 14 -2.78 9.64 -7.42
N PHE A 15 -4.07 9.97 -7.32
CA PHE A 15 -5.02 9.57 -8.37
C PHE A 15 -4.68 10.31 -9.67
N ALA A 16 -4.49 9.55 -10.74
CA ALA A 16 -4.20 10.09 -12.06
C ALA A 16 -5.50 10.47 -12.81
N THR A 17 -6.62 9.89 -12.40
CA THR A 17 -7.95 10.15 -12.94
C THR A 17 -8.96 10.26 -11.79
N PRO A 18 -10.13 10.88 -12.01
CA PRO A 18 -11.25 10.78 -11.08
C PRO A 18 -11.57 9.31 -10.77
N VAL A 19 -12.01 9.05 -9.54
CA VAL A 19 -12.44 7.71 -9.11
C VAL A 19 -13.78 7.40 -9.74
N ASP A 20 -13.88 6.22 -10.37
CA ASP A 20 -15.15 5.68 -10.85
C ASP A 20 -15.88 4.99 -9.69
N GLU A 21 -16.84 5.69 -9.09
CA GLU A 21 -17.60 5.20 -7.93
C GLU A 21 -18.41 3.93 -8.26
N GLU A 22 -18.99 3.83 -9.45
CA GLU A 22 -19.75 2.64 -9.84
C GLU A 22 -18.84 1.43 -9.96
N ARG A 23 -17.61 1.62 -10.46
CA ARG A 23 -16.65 0.53 -10.54
C ARG A 23 -16.19 0.05 -9.15
N VAL A 24 -16.02 0.98 -8.22
CA VAL A 24 -15.73 0.66 -6.82
C VAL A 24 -16.90 -0.12 -6.19
N LEU A 25 -18.14 0.35 -6.38
CA LEU A 25 -19.34 -0.30 -5.86
C LEU A 25 -19.54 -1.69 -6.47
N ASP A 26 -19.30 -1.84 -7.78
CA ASP A 26 -19.37 -3.11 -8.47
C ASP A 26 -18.36 -4.11 -7.90
N ALA A 27 -17.10 -3.73 -7.70
CA ALA A 27 -16.11 -4.58 -7.05
C ALA A 27 -16.53 -4.99 -5.62
N CYS A 28 -17.10 -4.07 -4.84
CA CYS A 28 -17.68 -4.38 -3.53
C CYS A 28 -18.81 -5.41 -3.62
N ARG A 29 -19.77 -5.22 -4.55
CA ARG A 29 -20.91 -6.13 -4.76
C ARG A 29 -20.42 -7.51 -5.19
N GLN A 30 -19.48 -7.58 -6.13
CA GLN A 30 -18.87 -8.83 -6.57
C GLN A 30 -18.20 -9.56 -5.40
N LEU A 31 -17.39 -8.84 -4.59
CA LEU A 31 -16.67 -9.42 -3.46
C LEU A 31 -17.63 -9.92 -2.37
N HIS A 32 -18.67 -9.15 -2.08
CA HIS A 32 -19.72 -9.54 -1.15
C HIS A 32 -20.46 -10.80 -1.61
N ARG A 33 -20.86 -10.85 -2.88
CA ARG A 33 -21.60 -11.97 -3.48
C ARG A 33 -20.84 -13.29 -3.39
N ILE A 34 -19.52 -13.27 -3.56
CA ILE A 34 -18.68 -14.48 -3.45
C ILE A 34 -18.23 -14.78 -2.01
N GLY A 35 -18.70 -14.02 -1.01
CA GLY A 35 -18.33 -14.20 0.38
C GLY A 35 -16.86 -13.84 0.68
N GLY A 36 -16.24 -13.00 -0.15
CA GLY A 36 -14.84 -12.64 -0.03
C GLY A 36 -14.52 -11.80 1.19
N LYS A 37 -13.29 -11.96 1.67
CA LYS A 37 -12.74 -11.28 2.86
C LYS A 37 -11.77 -10.16 2.48
N TYR A 38 -11.04 -10.35 1.39
CA TYR A 38 -10.01 -9.43 0.92
C TYR A 38 -9.93 -9.44 -0.60
N LEU A 39 -9.72 -8.26 -1.18
CA LEU A 39 -9.42 -8.08 -2.59
C LEU A 39 -8.30 -7.06 -2.75
N ALA A 40 -7.18 -7.45 -3.36
CA ALA A 40 -6.19 -6.51 -3.84
C ALA A 40 -6.72 -5.83 -5.11
N LEU A 41 -6.78 -4.50 -5.15
CA LEU A 41 -7.35 -3.77 -6.30
C LEU A 41 -6.32 -3.46 -7.38
N ASP A 42 -5.05 -3.69 -7.08
CA ASP A 42 -3.99 -3.70 -8.09
C ASP A 42 -4.12 -4.93 -8.99
N GLN A 43 -3.78 -4.72 -10.26
CA GLN A 43 -3.65 -5.80 -11.22
C GLN A 43 -2.24 -6.34 -11.14
N PHE A 44 -2.16 -7.60 -10.75
CA PHE A 44 -0.94 -8.37 -10.77
C PHE A 44 -1.04 -9.43 -11.85
N GLY A 45 0.07 -10.05 -12.22
CA GLY A 45 0.07 -11.12 -13.22
C GLY A 45 -0.95 -12.23 -12.91
N ASP A 46 -1.50 -12.82 -13.96
CA ASP A 46 -2.59 -13.78 -13.90
C ASP A 46 -2.12 -15.19 -13.52
N THR A 47 -1.82 -15.40 -12.24
CA THR A 47 -1.19 -16.65 -11.73
C THR A 47 -2.14 -17.59 -10.99
N GLY A 48 -3.29 -17.11 -10.53
CA GLY A 48 -4.29 -17.88 -9.77
C GLY A 48 -5.60 -18.02 -10.53
N ASP A 49 -6.43 -18.98 -10.18
CA ASP A 49 -7.65 -19.30 -10.93
C ASP A 49 -8.65 -18.15 -10.97
N LEU A 50 -9.32 -18.00 -12.12
CA LEU A 50 -10.41 -17.04 -12.29
C LEU A 50 -11.62 -17.46 -11.44
N VAL A 51 -12.19 -16.50 -10.72
CA VAL A 51 -13.43 -16.70 -9.97
C VAL A 51 -14.62 -16.46 -10.92
N PRO A 52 -15.45 -17.48 -11.21
CA PRO A 52 -16.50 -17.36 -12.21
C PRO A 52 -17.46 -16.20 -11.97
N GLY A 53 -17.76 -15.45 -13.03
CA GLY A 53 -18.69 -14.32 -12.98
C GLY A 53 -18.17 -13.09 -12.24
N THR A 54 -16.85 -13.01 -12.03
CA THR A 54 -16.18 -11.86 -11.43
C THR A 54 -14.93 -11.47 -12.22
N ASP A 55 -14.39 -10.30 -11.89
CA ASP A 55 -13.11 -9.81 -12.39
C ASP A 55 -11.92 -10.26 -11.51
N PHE A 56 -12.11 -11.27 -10.67
CA PHE A 56 -11.18 -11.62 -9.60
C PHE A 56 -10.49 -12.96 -9.86
N ARG A 57 -9.27 -13.07 -9.35
CA ARG A 57 -8.53 -14.33 -9.28
C ARG A 57 -8.25 -14.69 -7.82
N VAL A 58 -8.19 -16.00 -7.54
CA VAL A 58 -7.84 -16.51 -6.21
C VAL A 58 -6.39 -16.21 -5.90
N SER A 59 -6.14 -15.54 -4.77
CA SER A 59 -4.79 -15.44 -4.21
C SER A 59 -4.46 -16.78 -3.56
N GLY A 60 -3.50 -17.53 -4.10
CA GLY A 60 -3.12 -18.82 -3.56
C GLY A 60 -1.77 -19.30 -4.06
N GLY A 61 -0.99 -19.90 -3.16
CA GLY A 61 0.29 -20.54 -3.45
C GLY A 61 1.51 -19.73 -3.03
N ASP A 62 2.64 -20.44 -2.88
CA ASP A 62 3.94 -19.87 -2.50
C ASP A 62 4.44 -18.80 -3.50
N ASP A 63 3.99 -18.89 -4.75
CA ASP A 63 4.38 -18.01 -5.85
C ASP A 63 3.51 -16.75 -5.98
N ASN A 64 2.33 -16.72 -5.34
CA ASN A 64 1.33 -15.68 -5.54
C ASN A 64 1.22 -14.74 -4.31
N LEU A 65 2.22 -13.87 -4.14
CA LEU A 65 2.31 -12.92 -3.01
C LEU A 65 1.56 -11.60 -3.25
N HIS A 66 0.46 -11.61 -4.00
CA HIS A 66 -0.34 -10.43 -4.35
C HIS A 66 -1.27 -9.97 -3.21
N ALA A 67 -0.70 -9.88 -2.00
CA ALA A 67 -1.38 -9.48 -0.79
C ALA A 67 -0.60 -8.33 -0.10
N GLY A 68 -1.18 -7.13 -0.14
CA GLY A 68 -0.59 -5.88 0.36
C GLY A 68 -1.68 -4.90 0.77
N LEU A 69 -1.36 -3.96 1.66
CA LEU A 69 -2.35 -3.06 2.24
C LEU A 69 -2.56 -1.77 1.43
N ASN A 70 -1.70 -1.53 0.44
CA ASN A 70 -1.62 -0.27 -0.30
C ASN A 70 -2.94 0.16 -0.95
N LEU A 71 -3.61 -0.75 -1.64
CA LEU A 71 -4.86 -0.49 -2.33
C LEU A 71 -5.71 -1.76 -2.32
N SER A 72 -6.67 -1.82 -1.41
CA SER A 72 -7.38 -3.07 -1.11
C SER A 72 -8.79 -2.85 -0.59
N LEU A 73 -9.67 -3.81 -0.89
CA LEU A 73 -11.01 -3.95 -0.34
C LEU A 73 -11.01 -5.03 0.74
N TRP A 74 -11.66 -4.75 1.85
CA TRP A 74 -11.65 -5.60 3.04
C TRP A 74 -13.05 -5.82 3.59
N ARG A 75 -13.34 -7.04 4.01
CA ARG A 75 -14.39 -7.30 4.98
C ARG A 75 -13.91 -6.82 6.35
N THR A 76 -14.75 -6.07 7.05
CA THR A 76 -14.34 -5.31 8.25
C THR A 76 -13.86 -6.20 9.39
N ASP A 77 -14.52 -7.34 9.61
CA ASP A 77 -14.13 -8.36 10.60
C ASP A 77 -12.73 -8.93 10.29
N PHE A 78 -12.48 -9.29 9.04
CA PHE A 78 -11.19 -9.83 8.60
C PHE A 78 -10.08 -8.79 8.74
N LEU A 79 -10.33 -7.53 8.40
CA LEU A 79 -9.35 -6.46 8.63
C LEU A 79 -9.02 -6.31 10.11
N ARG A 80 -10.01 -6.39 11.02
CA ARG A 80 -9.77 -6.32 12.47
C ARG A 80 -8.92 -7.48 12.98
N GLU A 81 -9.09 -8.68 12.42
CA GLU A 81 -8.23 -9.83 12.76
C GLU A 81 -6.77 -9.61 12.33
N ILE A 82 -6.54 -8.95 11.19
CA ILE A 82 -5.22 -8.65 10.66
C ILE A 82 -4.57 -7.48 11.41
N ALA A 83 -5.30 -6.37 11.54
CA ALA A 83 -4.87 -5.08 12.10
C ALA A 83 -4.99 -5.04 13.64
N GLN A 84 -4.41 -6.03 14.32
CA GLN A 84 -4.45 -6.11 15.79
C GLN A 84 -3.71 -4.94 16.46
N PRO A 85 -4.14 -4.50 17.66
CA PRO A 85 -3.44 -3.49 18.43
C PRO A 85 -1.94 -3.81 18.61
N GLY A 86 -1.08 -2.81 18.46
CA GLY A 86 0.38 -2.96 18.58
C GLY A 86 1.07 -3.53 17.32
N LYS A 87 0.33 -3.87 16.27
CA LYS A 87 0.91 -4.16 14.95
C LYS A 87 1.03 -2.89 14.12
N ASN A 88 2.18 -2.72 13.47
CA ASN A 88 2.33 -1.73 12.40
C ASN A 88 1.86 -2.31 11.06
N ILE A 89 1.76 -1.47 10.04
CA ILE A 89 1.28 -1.83 8.70
C ILE A 89 2.07 -3.03 8.14
N TRP A 90 3.41 -3.05 8.26
CA TRP A 90 4.23 -4.16 7.78
C TRP A 90 3.94 -5.50 8.46
N ARG A 91 3.63 -5.48 9.77
CA ARG A 91 3.22 -6.68 10.51
C ARG A 91 1.83 -7.15 10.09
N ALA A 92 0.92 -6.23 9.79
CA ALA A 92 -0.40 -6.55 9.24
C ALA A 92 -0.28 -7.19 7.84
N GLU A 93 0.54 -6.63 6.94
CA GLU A 93 0.82 -7.26 5.64
C GLU A 93 1.42 -8.66 5.79
N SER A 94 2.37 -8.82 6.72
CA SER A 94 3.00 -10.11 6.97
C SER A 94 1.99 -11.16 7.46
N ALA A 95 1.02 -10.74 8.29
CA ALA A 95 -0.06 -11.61 8.77
C ALA A 95 -1.02 -12.01 7.63
N LEU A 96 -1.38 -11.05 6.76
CA LEU A 96 -2.20 -11.34 5.58
C LEU A 96 -1.48 -12.33 4.65
N ARG A 97 -0.19 -12.11 4.37
CA ARG A 97 0.61 -13.01 3.54
C ARG A 97 0.72 -14.41 4.14
N ALA A 98 0.83 -14.52 5.47
CA ALA A 98 0.86 -15.81 6.13
C ALA A 98 -0.46 -16.58 5.93
N ARG A 99 -1.61 -15.91 6.03
CA ARG A 99 -2.93 -16.51 5.76
C ARG A 99 -3.10 -16.88 4.28
N ASN A 100 -2.61 -16.04 3.37
CA ASN A 100 -2.62 -16.33 1.94
C ASN A 100 -1.79 -17.58 1.59
N ARG A 101 -0.58 -17.71 2.16
CA ARG A 101 0.26 -18.92 2.02
C ARG A 101 -0.37 -20.16 2.63
N ALA A 102 -1.15 -19.98 3.69
CA ALA A 102 -1.94 -21.05 4.30
C ALA A 102 -3.21 -21.39 3.50
N HIS A 103 -3.39 -20.82 2.30
CA HIS A 103 -4.56 -21.01 1.44
C HIS A 103 -5.88 -20.66 2.14
N GLU A 104 -5.88 -19.63 2.99
CA GLU A 104 -7.12 -19.19 3.62
C GLU A 104 -8.12 -18.71 2.55
N PRO A 105 -9.36 -19.24 2.52
CA PRO A 105 -10.33 -18.87 1.52
C PRO A 105 -10.80 -17.43 1.68
N GLY A 106 -11.20 -16.83 0.56
CA GLY A 106 -11.77 -15.48 0.49
C GLY A 106 -10.73 -14.36 0.27
N ILE A 107 -9.52 -14.70 -0.18
CA ILE A 107 -8.45 -13.75 -0.51
C ILE A 107 -8.29 -13.73 -2.03
N TYR A 108 -8.46 -12.55 -2.64
CA TYR A 108 -8.50 -12.38 -4.09
C TYR A 108 -7.64 -11.18 -4.56
N TYR A 109 -7.42 -11.11 -5.87
CA TYR A 109 -6.85 -9.94 -6.55
C TYR A 109 -7.53 -9.71 -7.91
N MET A 110 -7.38 -8.51 -8.47
CA MET A 110 -7.95 -8.16 -9.78
C MET A 110 -7.24 -8.90 -10.92
N GLN A 111 -8.03 -9.43 -11.86
CA GLN A 111 -7.54 -10.00 -13.10
C GLN A 111 -6.89 -8.92 -13.99
N THR A 112 -5.76 -9.26 -14.63
CA THR A 112 -5.10 -8.41 -15.63
C THR A 112 -6.01 -8.16 -16.83
N GLY A 113 -5.98 -6.94 -17.38
CA GLY A 113 -6.73 -6.57 -18.58
C GLY A 113 -8.20 -6.19 -18.33
N THR A 114 -8.66 -6.29 -17.08
CA THR A 114 -9.89 -5.64 -16.65
C THR A 114 -9.68 -4.12 -16.57
N THR A 115 -10.74 -3.33 -16.58
CA THR A 115 -10.62 -1.89 -16.31
C THR A 115 -10.15 -1.67 -14.88
N PRO A 116 -9.03 -0.96 -14.64
CA PRO A 116 -8.55 -0.67 -13.29
C PRO A 116 -9.59 0.11 -12.48
N ILE A 117 -9.74 -0.23 -11.20
CA ILE A 117 -10.65 0.49 -10.29
C ILE A 117 -10.06 1.87 -9.95
N PHE A 118 -8.75 1.92 -9.73
CA PHE A 118 -8.02 3.15 -9.49
C PHE A 118 -6.86 3.25 -10.48
N THR A 119 -6.74 4.39 -11.15
CA THR A 119 -5.53 4.73 -11.90
C THR A 119 -4.74 5.72 -11.05
N TYR A 120 -3.51 5.34 -10.70
CA TYR A 120 -2.71 6.16 -9.79
C TYR A 120 -1.24 6.24 -10.21
N CYS A 121 -0.58 7.29 -9.73
CA CYS A 121 0.84 7.51 -9.84
C CYS A 121 1.49 7.20 -8.48
N GLU A 122 2.32 6.15 -8.41
CA GLU A 122 3.06 5.83 -7.19
C GLU A 122 4.10 6.92 -6.91
N SER A 123 3.86 7.67 -5.84
CA SER A 123 4.55 8.93 -5.60
C SER A 123 5.89 8.75 -4.88
N VAL A 124 5.92 7.80 -3.94
CA VAL A 124 7.04 7.62 -3.01
C VAL A 124 7.38 6.14 -2.84
N ARG A 125 8.67 5.82 -2.84
CA ARG A 125 9.19 4.51 -2.43
C ARG A 125 10.08 4.67 -1.20
N GLY A 126 9.55 4.34 -0.03
CA GLY A 126 10.23 4.56 1.25
C GLY A 126 10.33 6.04 1.61
N VAL A 127 11.53 6.62 1.51
CA VAL A 127 11.74 8.07 1.75
C VAL A 127 12.03 8.84 0.46
N PHE A 128 11.87 8.19 -0.70
CA PHE A 128 12.29 8.76 -1.98
C PHE A 128 11.11 9.04 -2.89
N TRP A 129 11.02 10.26 -3.42
CA TRP A 129 10.15 10.57 -4.55
C TRP A 129 10.58 9.78 -5.78
N LYS A 130 9.62 9.30 -6.56
CA LYS A 130 9.89 8.71 -7.87
C LYS A 130 9.91 9.81 -8.92
N GLN A 131 10.76 9.67 -9.94
CA GLN A 131 10.90 10.69 -10.98
C GLN A 131 9.58 10.95 -11.70
N HIS A 132 8.87 9.91 -12.12
CA HIS A 132 7.57 10.05 -12.77
C HIS A 132 6.51 10.75 -11.91
N ALA A 133 6.62 10.69 -10.59
CA ALA A 133 5.73 11.41 -9.69
C ALA A 133 6.07 12.91 -9.63
N LEU A 134 7.36 13.25 -9.70
CA LEU A 134 7.78 14.64 -9.86
C LEU A 134 7.32 15.20 -11.21
N ASP A 135 7.45 14.41 -12.28
CA ASP A 135 7.01 14.76 -13.62
C ASP A 135 5.48 14.94 -13.66
N PHE A 136 4.73 14.03 -13.02
CA PHE A 136 3.28 14.13 -12.86
C PHE A 136 2.88 15.40 -12.10
N LEU A 137 3.53 15.71 -10.98
CA LEU A 137 3.23 16.95 -10.25
C LEU A 137 3.53 18.19 -11.09
N ALA A 138 4.67 18.20 -11.80
CA ALA A 138 5.06 19.31 -12.66
C ALA A 138 4.07 19.52 -13.82
N SER A 139 3.56 18.45 -14.45
CA SER A 139 2.56 18.56 -15.51
C SER A 139 1.22 19.12 -15.03
N HIS A 140 0.94 19.00 -13.72
CA HIS A 140 -0.24 19.58 -13.06
C HIS A 140 0.05 20.93 -12.39
N GLY A 141 1.22 21.54 -12.63
CA GLY A 141 1.60 22.84 -12.06
C GLY A 141 1.89 22.80 -10.55
N LEU A 142 2.03 21.62 -9.96
CA LEU A 142 2.28 21.42 -8.54
C LEU A 142 3.79 21.32 -8.27
N ARG A 143 4.23 21.87 -7.13
CA ARG A 143 5.63 21.79 -6.67
C ARG A 143 5.69 21.01 -5.37
N PRO A 144 6.25 19.79 -5.34
CA PRO A 144 6.33 19.00 -4.11
C PRO A 144 7.26 19.69 -3.10
N ASN A 145 6.85 19.69 -1.83
CA ASN A 145 7.73 20.11 -0.75
C ASN A 145 8.73 18.99 -0.40
N LEU A 146 9.95 19.12 -0.94
CA LEU A 146 11.02 18.15 -0.74
C LEU A 146 11.69 18.23 0.64
N ARG A 147 11.34 19.22 1.49
CA ARG A 147 12.05 19.50 2.75
C ARG A 147 11.85 18.44 3.85
N ARG A 148 10.89 17.52 3.73
CA ARG A 148 10.54 16.54 4.80
C ARG A 148 10.73 15.06 4.47
N ARG A 149 11.09 14.69 3.23
CA ARG A 149 11.56 13.35 2.92
C ARG A 149 12.93 13.49 2.24
N PRO A 150 14.03 13.31 2.99
CA PRO A 150 15.37 13.61 2.49
C PRO A 150 15.70 12.59 1.39
N CYS A 151 15.54 13.04 0.15
CA CYS A 151 15.63 12.21 -1.03
C CYS A 151 16.70 12.81 -1.96
N PRO A 152 17.78 12.08 -2.27
CA PRO A 152 18.64 12.41 -3.40
C PRO A 152 17.91 12.03 -4.70
N ASP A 153 18.22 12.77 -5.76
CA ASP A 153 17.75 12.54 -7.13
C ASP A 153 17.79 11.04 -7.51
N GLN A 154 16.72 10.54 -8.14
CA GLN A 154 16.59 9.15 -8.62
C GLN A 154 17.13 8.92 -10.03
N SER A 155 17.76 9.92 -10.67
CA SER A 155 18.39 9.75 -11.98
C SER A 155 19.24 8.47 -12.09
N ASP A 156 19.24 7.85 -13.28
CA ASP A 156 20.02 6.63 -13.57
C ASP A 156 21.53 6.88 -13.67
N SER A 157 21.96 8.13 -13.47
CA SER A 157 23.37 8.46 -13.41
C SER A 157 24.07 7.69 -12.28
N LYS A 158 25.27 7.19 -12.57
CA LYS A 158 26.11 6.47 -11.59
C LYS A 158 26.38 7.32 -10.34
N LEU A 159 26.54 8.64 -10.51
CA LEU A 159 26.75 9.60 -9.43
C LEU A 159 25.52 9.74 -8.53
N ALA A 160 24.33 9.87 -9.10
CA ALA A 160 23.10 9.94 -8.31
C ALA A 160 22.87 8.64 -7.53
N ARG A 161 23.14 7.47 -8.13
CA ARG A 161 23.10 6.17 -7.42
C ARG A 161 24.05 6.12 -6.22
N MET A 162 25.27 6.63 -6.38
CA MET A 162 26.27 6.66 -5.30
C MET A 162 25.83 7.60 -4.16
N CYS A 163 25.39 8.82 -4.51
CA CYS A 163 24.82 9.78 -3.54
C CYS A 163 23.60 9.19 -2.82
N ARG A 164 22.72 8.47 -3.53
CA ARG A 164 21.61 7.71 -2.94
C ARG A 164 22.07 6.67 -1.92
N SER A 165 23.09 5.88 -2.25
CA SER A 165 23.65 4.88 -1.34
C SER A 165 24.20 5.51 -0.05
N MET A 166 24.99 6.57 -0.18
CA MET A 166 25.55 7.29 0.97
C MET A 166 24.48 7.93 1.84
N HIS A 167 23.49 8.59 1.22
CA HIS A 167 22.40 9.22 1.94
C HIS A 167 21.50 8.19 2.65
N LYS A 168 21.16 7.07 2.00
CA LYS A 168 20.47 5.92 2.63
C LYS A 168 21.23 5.42 3.85
N ARG A 169 22.55 5.27 3.76
CA ARG A 169 23.39 4.83 4.86
C ARG A 169 23.38 5.82 6.02
N ARG A 170 23.52 7.12 5.75
CA ARG A 170 23.44 8.19 6.78
C ARG A 170 22.09 8.20 7.47
N MET A 171 20.99 8.08 6.72
CA MET A 171 19.65 8.02 7.30
C MET A 171 19.41 6.77 8.14
N LYS A 172 19.87 5.59 7.68
CA LYS A 172 19.79 4.36 8.47
C LYS A 172 20.53 4.50 9.79
N ILE A 173 21.73 5.08 9.77
CA ILE A 173 22.52 5.36 10.98
C ILE A 173 21.77 6.34 11.89
N ALA A 174 21.27 7.45 11.36
CA ALA A 174 20.53 8.44 12.15
C ALA A 174 19.22 7.87 12.74
N SER A 175 18.51 7.02 12.00
CA SER A 175 17.30 6.34 12.46
C SER A 175 17.61 5.30 13.53
N TRP A 176 18.67 4.51 13.34
CA TRP A 176 19.16 3.56 14.33
C TRP A 176 19.58 4.24 15.63
N LEU A 177 20.35 5.34 15.53
CA LEU A 177 20.72 6.16 16.69
C LEU A 177 19.49 6.71 17.41
N ARG A 178 18.52 7.28 16.69
CA ARG A 178 17.25 7.73 17.30
C ARG A 178 16.50 6.60 17.98
N THR A 179 16.45 5.42 17.37
CA THR A 179 15.80 4.23 17.95
C THR A 179 16.49 3.79 19.23
N GLN A 180 17.83 3.75 19.24
CA GLN A 180 18.63 3.44 20.43
C GLN A 180 18.44 4.48 21.54
N MET A 181 18.38 5.76 21.17
CA MET A 181 18.13 6.86 22.09
C MET A 181 16.72 6.74 22.72
N VAL A 182 15.69 6.43 21.92
CA VAL A 182 14.32 6.17 22.40
C VAL A 182 14.26 4.94 23.31
N MET A 183 14.91 3.82 22.95
CA MET A 183 14.96 2.61 23.79
C MET A 183 15.68 2.85 25.12
N ARG A 184 16.63 3.79 25.17
CA ARG A 184 17.33 4.20 26.39
C ARG A 184 16.59 5.28 27.19
N GLY A 185 15.37 5.65 26.78
CA GLY A 185 14.57 6.68 27.43
C GLY A 185 15.07 8.12 27.17
N ILE A 186 16.01 8.31 26.25
CA ILE A 186 16.60 9.60 25.90
C ILE A 186 15.98 10.06 24.58
N GLY A 187 14.72 10.49 24.58
CA GLY A 187 14.05 10.91 23.35
C GLY A 187 12.63 11.37 23.56
N SER A 188 12.33 12.56 23.03
CA SER A 188 11.10 13.33 23.18
C SER A 188 9.82 12.50 23.10
N ARG A 189 8.94 12.65 24.11
CA ARG A 189 7.51 12.31 24.04
C ARG A 189 7.00 12.66 22.64
N VAL A 190 6.52 11.67 21.90
CA VAL A 190 5.70 11.92 20.71
C VAL A 190 4.51 12.74 21.24
N GLN A 191 4.43 14.02 20.89
CA GLN A 191 3.25 14.78 21.22
C GLN A 191 2.09 14.13 20.48
N PRO A 192 0.98 13.78 21.17
CA PRO A 192 -0.21 13.32 20.47
C PRO A 192 -0.60 14.36 19.43
N LEU A 193 -1.08 13.90 18.27
CA LEU A 193 -1.72 14.77 17.29
C LEU A 193 -2.71 15.65 18.04
N ARG A 194 -2.48 16.98 18.03
CA ARG A 194 -3.43 17.91 18.63
C ARG A 194 -4.78 17.63 17.98
N GLN A 195 -5.77 17.25 18.77
CA GLN A 195 -7.13 17.18 18.30
C GLN A 195 -7.48 18.57 17.76
N ALA A 196 -7.87 18.63 16.49
CA ALA A 196 -8.42 19.85 15.92
C ALA A 196 -9.74 20.11 16.64
N GLY A 197 -9.81 21.24 17.34
CA GLY A 197 -11.04 21.81 17.86
C GLY A 197 -11.67 22.76 16.86
#